data_AF-A0A914PD11-F1
#
_entry.id   AF-A0A914PD11-F1
#
_cell.length_a   1.000
_cell.length_b   1.000
_cell.length_c   1.000
_cell.angle_alpha   90.00
_cell.angle_beta   90.00
_cell.angle_gamma   90.00
#
_symmetry.space_group_name_H-M   'P 1'
#
loop_
_entity.id
_entity.type
_entity.pdbx_description
1 polymer ?
#
loop_
_entity_poly.entity_id
_entity_poly.type
_entity_poly.pdbx_seq_one_letter_code
_entity_poly.pdbx_strand_id
1 'polypeptide(L)'
;MEIIRVESILKEYESKGIVTIIEWPLLPNSTDENPNESIYRFGHLLAINDCRHRIKHRFGVVVDVDELILPLKPQQSSLVEYLKTKMKFHPLAGSFTFKHSRLRFPEWPKSTKEWNENGLKWIENATIEEKEGPTKSIFISDRTDLISTHKIRKHFGIFSVVEIPPEEAKLFHFRRNWTYKESDADYESEIFKDMKNNISDSINFTLLKVERNLQNGLKINNSVGDLVSSCLKKWHEFGCKTPFTTCFEKLSKADEWIISNSSPYTVL
;
A
#
# COMPACT_ATOMS: atom_id res chain seq x y z
N MET A 1 -27.03 0.09 9.48
CA MET A 1 -25.84 0.89 9.87
C MET A 1 -24.71 0.40 8.97
N GLU A 2 -24.16 1.24 8.11
CA GLU A 2 -23.36 0.80 6.96
C GLU A 2 -21.87 1.00 7.24
N ILE A 3 -21.11 -0.10 7.31
CA ILE A 3 -19.67 -0.09 7.47
C ILE A 3 -19.06 0.04 6.06
N ILE A 4 -18.12 0.96 5.87
CA ILE A 4 -17.37 1.03 4.60
C ILE A 4 -16.46 -0.18 4.51
N ARG A 5 -16.74 -1.02 3.51
CA ARG A 5 -15.87 -2.14 3.15
C ARG A 5 -14.80 -1.65 2.18
N VAL A 6 -13.56 -2.12 2.36
CA VAL A 6 -12.45 -1.84 1.43
C VAL A 6 -12.83 -2.25 0.00
N GLU A 7 -13.52 -3.38 -0.15
CA GLU A 7 -14.07 -3.83 -1.43
C GLU A 7 -14.96 -2.78 -2.11
N SER A 8 -15.83 -2.10 -1.36
CA SER A 8 -16.70 -1.04 -1.91
C SER A 8 -15.89 0.13 -2.46
N ILE A 9 -14.77 0.47 -1.81
CA ILE A 9 -13.84 1.52 -2.29
C ILE A 9 -13.14 1.05 -3.56
N LEU A 10 -12.63 -0.19 -3.58
CA LEU A 10 -11.94 -0.76 -4.73
C LEU A 10 -12.87 -0.83 -5.96
N LYS A 11 -14.12 -1.27 -5.78
CA LYS A 11 -15.13 -1.32 -6.87
C LYS A 11 -15.47 0.06 -7.43
N GLU A 12 -15.49 1.09 -6.58
CA GLU A 12 -15.67 2.48 -7.03
C GLU A 12 -14.45 3.01 -7.81
N TYR A 13 -13.24 2.59 -7.46
CA TYR A 13 -12.06 2.92 -8.27
C TYR A 13 -12.01 2.12 -9.57
N GLU A 14 -12.49 0.88 -9.56
CA GLU A 14 -12.60 0.06 -10.76
C GLU A 14 -13.62 0.63 -11.74
N SER A 15 -14.78 1.08 -11.26
CA SER A 15 -15.80 1.74 -12.10
C SER A 15 -15.30 3.03 -12.77
N LYS A 16 -14.27 3.67 -12.21
CA LYS A 16 -13.58 4.84 -12.76
C LYS A 16 -12.40 4.47 -13.68
N GLY A 17 -12.08 3.18 -13.82
CA GLY A 17 -10.90 2.73 -14.56
C GLY A 17 -9.56 3.09 -13.91
N ILE A 18 -9.55 3.37 -12.60
CA ILE A 18 -8.33 3.71 -11.84
C ILE A 18 -7.60 2.44 -11.40
N VAL A 19 -8.35 1.44 -10.96
CA VAL A 19 -7.83 0.13 -10.57
C VAL A 19 -8.49 -0.97 -11.39
N THR A 20 -7.85 -2.13 -11.44
CA THR A 20 -8.46 -3.36 -11.94
C THR A 20 -8.37 -4.36 -10.81
N ILE A 21 -9.52 -4.89 -10.37
CA ILE A 21 -9.57 -5.92 -9.36
C ILE A 21 -9.35 -7.26 -10.07
N ILE A 22 -8.31 -7.97 -9.65
CA ILE A 22 -8.05 -9.33 -10.13
C ILE A 22 -8.40 -10.28 -9.00
N GLU A 23 -9.45 -11.05 -9.23
CA GLU A 23 -9.90 -12.09 -8.31
C GLU A 23 -9.04 -13.35 -8.47
N TRP A 24 -8.40 -13.79 -7.38
CA TRP A 24 -7.60 -15.01 -7.38
C TRP A 24 -8.44 -16.17 -6.88
N PRO A 25 -8.60 -17.26 -7.66
CA PRO A 25 -9.35 -18.43 -7.22
C PRO A 25 -8.55 -19.21 -6.16
N LEU A 26 -9.27 -19.94 -5.32
CA LEU A 26 -8.66 -20.96 -4.46
C LEU A 26 -8.05 -22.07 -5.33
N LEU A 27 -6.89 -22.57 -4.90
CA LEU A 27 -6.26 -23.72 -5.53
C LEU A 27 -7.02 -25.01 -5.17
N PRO A 28 -7.07 -26.02 -6.06
CA PRO A 28 -7.63 -27.32 -5.73
C PRO A 28 -6.98 -27.90 -4.47
N ASN A 29 -7.80 -28.44 -3.56
CA ASN A 29 -7.35 -29.12 -2.36
C ASN A 29 -7.55 -30.64 -2.47
N SER A 30 -6.74 -31.40 -1.74
CA SER A 30 -6.95 -32.83 -1.53
C SER A 30 -7.30 -33.09 -0.06
N THR A 31 -7.62 -34.34 0.27
CA THR A 31 -7.76 -34.78 1.68
C THR A 31 -6.46 -34.67 2.46
N ASP A 32 -5.33 -34.78 1.76
CA ASP A 32 -4.00 -34.89 2.37
C ASP A 32 -3.28 -33.55 2.44
N GLU A 33 -3.62 -32.61 1.54
CA GLU A 33 -2.97 -31.31 1.45
C GLU A 33 -3.93 -30.20 1.00
N ASN A 34 -3.91 -29.08 1.73
CA ASN A 34 -4.61 -27.87 1.37
C ASN A 34 -3.61 -26.74 1.03
N PRO A 35 -3.29 -26.52 -0.27
CA PRO A 35 -2.33 -25.49 -0.67
C PRO A 35 -2.78 -24.06 -0.30
N ASN A 36 -4.08 -23.86 -0.06
CA ASN A 36 -4.64 -22.57 0.36
C ASN A 36 -4.19 -22.15 1.77
N GLU A 37 -3.61 -23.05 2.58
CA GLU A 37 -3.03 -22.68 3.87
C GLU A 37 -1.75 -21.82 3.72
N SER A 38 -1.04 -21.98 2.59
CA SER A 38 0.21 -21.28 2.30
C SER A 38 0.09 -20.26 1.17
N ILE A 39 -1.10 -20.12 0.56
CA ILE A 39 -1.32 -19.29 -0.62
C ILE A 39 -1.05 -17.81 -0.36
N TYR A 40 -1.15 -17.33 0.88
CA TYR A 40 -0.78 -15.94 1.20
C TYR A 40 0.66 -15.61 0.76
N ARG A 41 1.61 -16.51 0.98
CA ARG A 41 3.01 -16.25 0.66
C ARG A 41 3.32 -16.42 -0.83
N PHE A 42 2.80 -17.49 -1.43
CA PHE A 42 3.01 -17.75 -2.85
C PHE A 42 2.19 -16.81 -3.73
N GLY A 43 0.94 -16.54 -3.34
CA GLY A 43 0.00 -15.65 -4.01
C GLY A 43 0.53 -14.23 -4.15
N HIS A 44 1.18 -13.67 -3.12
CA HIS A 44 1.80 -12.35 -3.26
C HIS A 44 2.84 -12.30 -4.37
N LEU A 45 3.74 -13.29 -4.44
CA LEU A 45 4.78 -13.33 -5.48
C LEU A 45 4.18 -13.59 -6.86
N LEU A 46 3.20 -14.49 -6.96
CA LEU A 46 2.52 -14.80 -8.20
C LEU A 46 1.75 -13.58 -8.72
N ALA A 47 0.97 -12.90 -7.87
CA ALA A 47 0.21 -11.70 -8.21
C ALA A 47 1.13 -10.55 -8.67
N ILE A 48 2.23 -10.32 -7.95
CA ILE A 48 3.22 -9.30 -8.34
C ILE A 48 3.78 -9.57 -9.75
N ASN A 49 4.15 -10.80 -10.05
CA ASN A 49 4.76 -11.12 -11.35
C ASN A 49 3.71 -11.20 -12.47
N ASP A 50 2.49 -11.66 -12.19
CA ASP A 50 1.36 -11.58 -13.12
C ASP A 50 1.05 -10.12 -13.49
N CYS A 51 0.99 -9.21 -12.51
CA CYS A 51 0.86 -7.76 -12.74
C CYS A 51 2.00 -7.21 -13.61
N ARG A 52 3.25 -7.64 -13.37
CA ARG A 52 4.41 -7.28 -14.22
C ARG A 52 4.28 -7.80 -15.65
N HIS A 53 3.65 -8.94 -15.88
CA HIS A 53 3.41 -9.44 -17.23
C HIS A 53 2.27 -8.68 -17.94
N ARG A 54 1.31 -8.14 -17.19
CA ARG A 54 0.18 -7.37 -17.73
C ARG A 54 0.47 -5.89 -17.96
N ILE A 55 1.50 -5.35 -17.31
CA ILE A 55 1.80 -3.92 -17.39
C ILE A 55 2.16 -3.51 -18.83
N LYS A 56 1.46 -2.50 -19.36
CA LYS A 56 1.74 -1.92 -20.68
C LYS A 56 2.58 -0.64 -20.61
N HIS A 57 2.76 -0.12 -19.40
CA HIS A 57 3.53 1.08 -19.15
C HIS A 57 5.01 0.77 -18.93
N ARG A 58 5.86 1.76 -19.17
CA ARG A 58 7.32 1.62 -19.04
C ARG A 58 7.76 1.41 -17.59
N PHE A 59 7.16 2.14 -16.66
CA PHE A 59 7.47 2.07 -15.24
C PHE A 59 6.37 1.32 -14.52
N GLY A 60 6.76 0.37 -13.68
CA GLY A 60 5.87 -0.32 -12.75
C GLY A 60 6.43 -0.30 -11.33
N VAL A 61 5.56 -0.49 -10.35
CA VAL A 61 5.94 -0.49 -8.95
C VAL A 61 5.03 -1.43 -8.17
N VAL A 62 5.59 -2.07 -7.15
CA VAL A 62 4.82 -2.78 -6.12
C VAL A 62 4.94 -1.96 -4.85
N VAL A 63 3.86 -1.31 -4.46
CA VAL A 63 3.75 -0.51 -3.22
C VAL A 63 2.56 -1.01 -2.43
N ASP A 64 2.70 -0.97 -1.12
CA ASP A 64 1.61 -1.27 -0.21
C ASP A 64 0.68 -0.04 -0.15
N VAL A 65 -0.59 -0.22 0.23
CA VAL A 65 -1.58 0.90 0.28
C VAL A 65 -1.19 1.99 1.27
N ASP A 66 -0.29 1.66 2.19
CA ASP A 66 0.25 2.52 3.22
C ASP A 66 1.66 3.05 2.92
N GLU A 67 2.04 3.00 1.63
CA GLU A 67 3.34 3.46 1.14
C GLU A 67 3.21 4.42 -0.05
N LEU A 68 4.15 5.34 -0.17
CA LEU A 68 4.23 6.32 -1.26
C LEU A 68 5.70 6.61 -1.62
N ILE A 69 6.00 6.79 -2.91
CA ILE A 69 7.36 7.13 -3.38
C ILE A 69 7.32 8.54 -3.95
N LEU A 70 8.15 9.44 -3.43
CA LEU A 70 8.16 10.84 -3.85
C LEU A 70 9.58 11.36 -4.10
N PRO A 71 9.79 12.18 -5.14
CA PRO A 71 10.96 13.06 -5.23
C PRO A 71 10.86 14.18 -4.19
N LEU A 72 11.98 14.58 -3.60
CA LEU A 72 12.04 15.58 -2.53
C LEU A 72 12.33 17.00 -3.03
N LYS A 73 12.76 17.17 -4.28
CA LYS A 73 13.12 18.50 -4.82
C LYS A 73 11.91 19.15 -5.50
N PRO A 74 11.44 20.33 -5.03
CA PRO A 74 10.23 20.98 -5.56
C PRO A 74 10.32 21.35 -7.05
N GLN A 75 11.54 21.57 -7.57
CA GLN A 75 11.75 21.87 -8.99
C GLN A 75 11.70 20.63 -9.90
N GLN A 76 11.61 19.43 -9.32
CA GLN A 76 11.43 18.21 -10.11
C GLN A 76 9.95 18.01 -10.38
N SER A 77 9.61 18.18 -11.66
CA SER A 77 8.45 17.60 -12.34
C SER A 77 8.14 16.18 -11.83
N SER A 78 6.86 15.78 -11.85
CA SER A 78 6.30 14.49 -11.41
C SER A 78 7.26 13.29 -11.32
N LEU A 79 7.00 12.32 -10.42
CA LEU A 79 7.80 11.09 -10.26
C LEU A 79 8.20 10.44 -11.61
N VAL A 80 7.31 10.44 -12.60
CA VAL A 80 7.59 9.92 -13.95
C VAL A 80 8.68 10.71 -14.68
N GLU A 81 8.65 12.04 -14.63
CA GLU A 81 9.67 12.88 -15.26
C GLU A 81 11.02 12.81 -14.52
N TYR A 82 10.98 12.70 -13.19
CA TYR A 82 12.17 12.38 -12.40
C TYR A 82 12.83 11.08 -12.88
N LEU A 83 12.04 10.00 -13.02
CA LEU A 83 12.53 8.70 -13.50
C LEU A 83 13.06 8.77 -14.94
N LYS A 84 12.36 9.47 -15.85
CA LYS A 84 12.84 9.70 -17.22
C LYS A 84 14.20 10.40 -17.24
N THR A 85 14.40 11.38 -16.37
CA THR A 85 15.68 12.07 -16.22
C THR A 85 16.76 11.13 -15.72
N LYS A 86 16.48 10.32 -14.69
CA LYS A 86 17.41 9.31 -14.19
C LYS A 86 17.79 8.27 -15.24
N MET A 87 16.87 7.85 -16.09
CA MET A 87 17.18 6.95 -17.20
C MET A 87 18.17 7.53 -18.22
N LYS A 88 18.21 8.85 -18.42
CA LYS A 88 19.20 9.48 -19.31
C LYS A 88 20.62 9.35 -18.76
N PHE A 89 20.78 9.48 -17.44
CA PHE A 89 22.07 9.32 -16.76
C PHE A 89 22.45 7.86 -16.51
N HIS A 90 21.45 6.97 -16.42
CA HIS A 90 21.64 5.54 -16.19
C HIS A 90 20.95 4.71 -17.29
N PRO A 91 21.51 4.68 -18.52
CA PRO A 91 20.88 4.00 -19.65
C PRO A 91 20.72 2.49 -19.45
N LEU A 92 21.52 1.89 -18.57
CA LEU A 92 21.46 0.46 -18.19
C LEU A 92 20.61 0.19 -16.94
N ALA A 93 19.89 1.19 -16.41
CA ALA A 93 18.95 0.97 -15.33
C ALA A 93 17.86 -0.01 -15.77
N GLY A 94 17.66 -1.08 -15.01
CA GLY A 94 16.49 -1.94 -15.06
C GLY A 94 15.48 -1.63 -13.96
N SER A 95 15.91 -0.98 -12.87
CA SER A 95 15.02 -0.50 -11.81
C SER A 95 15.70 0.56 -10.96
N PHE A 96 14.89 1.38 -10.28
CA PHE A 96 15.33 2.39 -9.31
C PHE A 96 14.84 1.99 -7.92
N THR A 97 15.75 1.88 -6.96
CA THR A 97 15.43 1.47 -5.58
C THR A 97 15.46 2.67 -4.65
N PHE A 98 14.43 2.78 -3.81
CA PHE A 98 14.21 3.91 -2.89
C PHE A 98 14.35 3.42 -1.45
N LYS A 99 15.06 4.21 -0.64
CA LYS A 99 15.21 3.94 0.78
C LYS A 99 13.92 4.23 1.53
N HIS A 100 13.62 3.37 2.49
CA HIS A 100 12.49 3.48 3.38
C HIS A 100 12.71 4.57 4.43
N SER A 101 11.70 5.41 4.61
CA SER A 101 11.57 6.33 5.74
C SER A 101 10.15 6.23 6.29
N ARG A 102 10.00 6.46 7.59
CA ARG A 102 8.69 6.46 8.23
C ARG A 102 8.07 7.83 8.08
N LEU A 103 6.80 7.83 7.71
CA LEU A 103 5.95 9.00 7.71
C LEU A 103 5.02 8.93 8.92
N ARG A 104 5.07 9.96 9.75
CA ARG A 104 4.24 10.11 10.94
C ARG A 104 3.24 11.23 10.74
N PHE A 105 2.06 11.04 11.31
CA PHE A 105 0.98 12.03 11.30
C PHE A 105 0.60 12.34 12.76
N PRO A 106 1.34 13.25 13.43
CA PRO A 106 1.11 13.57 14.85
C PRO A 106 -0.32 14.05 15.13
N GLU A 107 -0.90 14.75 14.15
CA GLU A 107 -2.26 15.31 14.22
C GLU A 107 -3.30 14.43 13.55
N TRP A 108 -3.04 13.12 13.38
CA TRP A 108 -3.99 12.21 12.77
C TRP A 108 -5.38 12.30 13.44
N PRO A 109 -6.46 12.53 12.67
CA PRO A 109 -7.80 12.72 13.22
C PRO A 109 -8.30 11.46 13.91
N LYS A 110 -8.70 11.60 15.18
CA LYS A 110 -9.14 10.47 16.03
C LYS A 110 -10.65 10.21 15.92
N SER A 111 -11.38 11.15 15.32
CA SER A 111 -12.82 11.08 15.15
C SER A 111 -13.26 11.71 13.83
N THR A 112 -14.45 11.35 13.37
CA THR A 112 -15.10 11.95 12.19
C THR A 112 -15.34 13.45 12.39
N LYS A 113 -15.57 13.87 13.63
CA LYS A 113 -15.68 15.29 13.98
C LYS A 113 -14.37 16.02 13.74
N GLU A 114 -13.24 15.50 14.26
CA GLU A 114 -11.91 16.07 14.02
C GLU A 114 -11.55 16.05 12.53
N TRP A 115 -11.93 14.99 11.80
CA TRP A 115 -11.76 14.92 10.35
C TRP A 115 -12.49 16.07 9.65
N ASN A 116 -13.77 16.30 9.99
CA ASN A 116 -14.58 17.36 9.38
C ASN A 116 -14.08 18.77 9.73
N GLU A 117 -13.59 18.97 10.96
CA GLU A 117 -13.10 20.27 11.44
C GLU A 117 -11.70 20.62 10.89
N ASN A 118 -10.81 19.61 10.78
CA ASN A 118 -9.41 19.83 10.44
C ASN A 118 -9.02 19.38 9.03
N GLY A 119 -9.87 18.64 8.33
CA GLY A 119 -9.64 18.17 6.97
C GLY A 119 -8.31 17.44 6.83
N LEU A 120 -7.42 17.98 5.98
CA LEU A 120 -6.11 17.39 5.65
C LEU A 120 -4.93 18.08 6.33
N LYS A 121 -5.17 18.92 7.35
CA LYS A 121 -4.10 19.58 8.12
C LYS A 121 -3.09 18.59 8.69
N TRP A 122 -3.54 17.39 9.04
CA TRP A 122 -2.69 16.31 9.55
C TRP A 122 -1.63 15.81 8.55
N ILE A 123 -1.83 16.02 7.24
CA ILE A 123 -0.83 15.72 6.19
C ILE A 123 0.24 16.83 6.14
N GLU A 124 -0.15 18.08 6.40
CA GLU A 124 0.76 19.24 6.34
C GLU A 124 1.83 19.18 7.43
N ASN A 125 1.42 18.69 8.60
CA ASN A 125 2.28 18.55 9.78
C ASN A 125 2.88 17.14 9.87
N ALA A 126 2.93 16.42 8.74
CA ALA A 126 3.54 15.11 8.68
C ALA A 126 5.05 15.22 8.90
N THR A 127 5.59 14.32 9.73
CA THR A 127 7.02 14.28 10.03
C THR A 127 7.67 13.02 9.46
N ILE A 128 8.93 13.16 9.06
CA ILE A 128 9.74 12.07 8.52
C ILE A 128 10.68 11.57 9.62
N GLU A 129 10.63 10.28 9.91
CA GLU A 129 11.60 9.60 10.78
C GLU A 129 12.48 8.71 9.90
N GLU A 130 13.79 9.01 9.86
CA GLU A 130 14.76 8.16 9.19
C GLU A 130 14.95 6.88 9.98
N LYS A 131 14.37 5.80 9.46
CA LYS A 131 14.45 4.48 10.08
C LYS A 131 14.56 3.41 9.02
N GLU A 132 15.53 2.53 9.20
CA GLU A 132 15.71 1.38 8.33
C GLU A 132 14.44 0.54 8.24
N GLY A 133 14.13 0.16 7.00
CA GLY A 133 13.01 -0.68 6.64
C GLY A 133 13.22 -1.24 5.24
N PRO A 134 12.33 -2.13 4.77
CA PRO A 134 12.44 -2.70 3.44
C PRO A 134 12.35 -1.62 2.38
N THR A 135 13.29 -1.62 1.44
CA THR A 135 13.23 -0.76 0.26
C THR A 135 12.06 -1.15 -0.64
N LYS A 136 11.70 -0.26 -1.57
CA LYS A 136 10.87 -0.61 -2.72
C LYS A 136 11.57 -0.15 -4.00
N SER A 137 11.22 -0.77 -5.11
CA SER A 137 11.81 -0.47 -6.41
C SER A 137 10.73 -0.14 -7.43
N ILE A 138 10.96 0.93 -8.21
CA ILE A 138 10.25 1.18 -9.46
C ILE A 138 11.03 0.46 -10.56
N PHE A 139 10.40 -0.52 -11.20
CA PHE A 139 11.02 -1.31 -12.25
C PHE A 139 10.71 -0.78 -13.64
N ILE A 140 11.59 -1.08 -14.59
CA ILE A 140 11.39 -0.81 -16.01
C ILE A 140 10.91 -2.11 -16.67
N SER A 141 9.70 -2.09 -17.22
CA SER A 141 8.94 -3.28 -17.57
C SER A 141 9.58 -4.17 -18.64
N ASP A 142 10.33 -3.61 -19.58
CA ASP A 142 11.07 -4.34 -20.62
C ASP A 142 12.49 -4.76 -20.20
N ARG A 143 12.89 -4.47 -18.95
CA ARG A 143 14.25 -4.71 -18.43
C ARG A 143 14.30 -5.59 -17.20
N THR A 144 13.14 -5.86 -16.60
CA THR A 144 13.01 -6.64 -15.36
C THR A 144 12.37 -7.99 -15.62
N ASP A 145 12.99 -9.05 -15.12
CA ASP A 145 12.52 -10.43 -15.27
C ASP A 145 11.63 -10.81 -14.09
N LEU A 146 12.21 -10.91 -12.90
CA LEU A 146 11.54 -11.41 -11.69
C LEU A 146 11.49 -10.35 -10.60
N ILE A 147 10.29 -10.15 -10.03
CA ILE A 147 10.03 -9.18 -8.97
C ILE A 147 9.66 -9.90 -7.67
N SER A 148 10.10 -9.34 -6.55
CA SER A 148 9.61 -9.68 -5.22
C SER A 148 9.09 -8.44 -4.50
N THR A 149 8.36 -8.63 -3.39
CA THR A 149 7.66 -7.57 -2.64
C THR A 149 8.50 -6.33 -2.32
N HIS A 150 9.80 -6.50 -2.02
CA HIS A 150 10.68 -5.39 -1.61
C HIS A 150 11.81 -5.08 -2.60
N LYS A 151 12.02 -5.93 -3.60
CA LYS A 151 13.15 -5.77 -4.53
C LYS A 151 12.96 -6.52 -5.82
N ILE A 152 13.67 -6.04 -6.84
CA ILE A 152 13.83 -6.78 -8.08
C ILE A 152 14.81 -7.93 -7.86
N ARG A 153 14.41 -9.15 -8.23
CA ARG A 153 15.23 -10.36 -8.07
C ARG A 153 16.13 -10.59 -9.25
N LYS A 154 15.65 -10.26 -10.45
CA LYS A 154 16.38 -10.48 -11.70
C LYS A 154 16.01 -9.45 -12.75
N HIS A 155 17.01 -9.03 -13.52
CA HIS A 155 16.88 -8.19 -14.69
C HIS A 155 17.26 -8.99 -15.94
N PHE A 156 16.84 -8.51 -17.11
CA PHE A 156 17.28 -9.10 -18.38
C PHE A 156 18.68 -8.60 -18.75
N GLY A 157 19.53 -9.52 -19.22
CA GLY A 157 20.82 -9.19 -19.82
C GLY A 157 21.69 -8.28 -18.93
N ILE A 158 22.05 -7.12 -19.48
CA ILE A 158 23.00 -6.15 -18.87
C ILE A 158 22.34 -5.14 -17.94
N PHE A 159 21.02 -5.19 -17.76
CA PHE A 159 20.31 -4.21 -16.94
C PHE A 159 20.53 -4.47 -15.45
N SER A 160 20.60 -3.40 -14.66
CA SER A 160 20.87 -3.50 -13.22
C SER A 160 20.01 -2.57 -12.37
N VAL A 161 20.06 -2.76 -11.06
CA VAL A 161 19.48 -1.82 -10.11
C VAL A 161 20.31 -0.54 -10.04
N VAL A 162 19.62 0.60 -9.88
CA VAL A 162 20.20 1.89 -9.51
C VAL A 162 19.61 2.30 -8.17
N GLU A 163 20.45 2.54 -7.19
CA GLU A 163 20.02 3.07 -5.89
C GLU A 163 19.80 4.57 -6.00
N ILE A 164 18.64 5.03 -5.57
CA ILE A 164 18.32 6.45 -5.55
C ILE A 164 18.81 7.06 -4.23
N PRO A 165 19.58 8.15 -4.27
CA PRO A 165 20.00 8.82 -3.05
C PRO A 165 18.79 9.35 -2.27
N PRO A 166 18.72 9.14 -0.95
CA PRO A 166 17.57 9.55 -0.14
C PRO A 166 17.31 11.05 -0.22
N GLU A 167 18.32 11.89 -0.36
CA GLU A 167 18.19 13.35 -0.54
C GLU A 167 17.48 13.77 -1.85
N GLU A 168 17.32 12.84 -2.80
CA GLU A 168 16.62 13.09 -4.05
C GLU A 168 15.18 12.57 -4.05
N ALA A 169 14.97 11.33 -3.59
CA ALA A 169 13.65 10.71 -3.53
C ALA A 169 13.64 9.57 -2.51
N LYS A 170 12.48 9.33 -1.88
CA LYS A 170 12.31 8.34 -0.81
C LYS A 170 11.02 7.54 -0.95
N LEU A 171 11.04 6.35 -0.37
CA LEU A 171 9.85 5.60 -0.02
C LEU A 171 9.41 6.05 1.37
N PHE A 172 8.21 6.58 1.46
CA PHE A 172 7.53 6.89 2.70
C PHE A 172 6.52 5.80 3.00
N HIS A 173 6.60 5.25 4.20
CA HIS A 173 5.65 4.27 4.71
C HIS A 173 4.96 4.90 5.90
N PHE A 174 3.64 4.78 5.99
CA PHE A 174 2.90 5.21 7.15
C PHE A 174 2.21 4.01 7.79
N ARG A 175 2.16 3.96 9.13
CA ARG A 175 1.32 3.00 9.83
C ARG A 175 0.59 3.68 10.95
N ARG A 176 -0.65 3.25 11.17
CA ARG A 176 -1.49 3.74 12.27
C ARG A 176 -0.82 3.60 13.65
N ASN A 177 -0.01 2.57 13.88
CA ASN A 177 0.66 2.41 15.17
C ASN A 177 1.88 3.32 15.35
N TRP A 178 2.26 4.11 14.33
CA TRP A 178 3.31 5.12 14.39
C TRP A 178 2.75 6.53 14.63
N THR A 179 1.50 6.79 14.27
CA THR A 179 0.88 8.14 14.31
C THR A 179 0.78 8.73 15.72
N TYR A 180 0.74 7.89 16.77
CA TYR A 180 0.52 8.33 18.16
C TYR A 180 1.73 8.23 19.06
N LYS A 181 2.88 7.78 18.55
CA LYS A 181 4.08 7.69 19.38
C LYS A 181 4.81 9.02 19.29
N GLU A 182 5.11 9.63 20.43
CA GLU A 182 6.14 10.66 20.50
C GLU A 182 7.41 10.08 19.85
N SER A 183 8.04 10.86 18.99
CA SER A 183 9.41 10.63 18.57
C SER A 183 10.10 11.95 18.46
N ASP A 184 11.41 11.89 18.63
CA ASP A 184 12.39 12.92 18.27
C ASP A 184 12.49 13.09 16.72
N ALA A 185 11.37 12.94 16.00
CA ALA A 185 11.33 13.13 14.56
C ALA A 185 11.35 14.63 14.28
N ASP A 186 12.56 15.17 14.18
CA ASP A 186 12.84 16.61 14.01
C ASP A 186 12.56 17.16 12.60
N TYR A 187 12.00 16.34 11.68
CA TYR A 187 11.81 16.73 10.28
C TYR A 187 10.34 16.95 9.94
N GLU A 188 9.92 18.22 9.89
CA GLU A 188 8.78 18.65 9.06
C GLU A 188 9.22 18.68 7.59
N SER A 189 8.42 18.08 6.70
CA SER A 189 8.73 18.10 5.27
C SER A 189 7.82 19.08 4.54
N GLU A 190 8.39 20.15 3.98
CA GLU A 190 7.68 21.08 3.07
C GLU A 190 7.09 20.37 1.84
N ILE A 191 7.56 19.16 1.52
CA ILE A 191 7.11 18.34 0.39
C ILE A 191 5.59 18.11 0.40
N PHE A 192 5.00 17.93 1.59
CA PHE A 192 3.56 17.70 1.72
C PHE A 192 2.75 19.00 1.66
N LYS A 193 3.36 20.16 1.94
CA LYS A 193 2.71 21.47 1.81
C LYS A 193 2.36 21.75 0.35
N ASP A 194 3.26 21.46 -0.59
CA ASP A 194 3.03 21.66 -2.03
C ASP A 194 2.11 20.59 -2.63
N MET A 195 2.18 19.35 -2.16
CA MET A 195 1.30 18.27 -2.62
C MET A 195 -0.15 18.44 -2.14
N LYS A 196 -0.38 19.23 -1.09
CA LYS A 196 -1.70 19.51 -0.49
C LYS A 196 -2.73 19.88 -1.53
N ASN A 197 -2.45 20.80 -2.45
CA ASN A 197 -3.47 21.28 -3.38
C ASN A 197 -3.98 20.16 -4.29
N ASN A 198 -3.07 19.32 -4.82
CA ASN A 198 -3.43 18.22 -5.71
C ASN A 198 -4.02 17.01 -4.96
N ILE A 199 -3.51 16.70 -3.77
CA ILE A 199 -3.99 15.59 -2.94
C ILE A 199 -5.34 15.94 -2.31
N SER A 200 -5.53 17.19 -1.90
CA SER A 200 -6.75 17.67 -1.24
C SER A 200 -7.96 17.55 -2.14
N ASP A 201 -7.85 17.91 -3.41
CA ASP A 201 -8.96 17.79 -4.35
C ASP A 201 -9.33 16.32 -4.58
N SER A 202 -8.34 15.42 -4.72
CA SER A 202 -8.57 14.00 -4.93
C SER A 202 -9.13 13.28 -3.69
N ILE A 203 -8.61 13.60 -2.50
CA ILE A 203 -9.06 13.02 -1.24
C ILE A 203 -10.45 13.55 -0.88
N ASN A 204 -10.68 14.86 -0.97
CA ASN A 204 -11.98 15.45 -0.69
C ASN A 204 -13.03 14.93 -1.67
N PHE A 205 -12.72 14.81 -2.97
CA PHE A 205 -13.66 14.26 -3.94
C PHE A 205 -14.05 12.81 -3.62
N THR A 206 -13.06 11.98 -3.27
CA THR A 206 -13.31 10.57 -2.95
C THR A 206 -14.09 10.44 -1.65
N LEU A 207 -13.70 11.17 -0.61
CA LEU A 207 -14.38 11.15 0.68
C LEU A 207 -15.79 11.71 0.60
N LEU A 208 -16.01 12.84 -0.06
CA LEU A 208 -17.36 13.41 -0.23
C LEU A 208 -18.30 12.44 -0.97
N LYS A 209 -17.77 11.63 -1.91
CA LYS A 209 -18.58 10.65 -2.63
C LYS A 209 -18.83 9.39 -1.82
N VAL A 210 -17.84 8.93 -1.05
CA VAL A 210 -18.00 7.84 -0.08
C VAL A 210 -18.97 8.25 1.03
N GLU A 211 -18.88 9.47 1.54
CA GLU A 211 -19.78 10.06 2.54
C GLU A 211 -21.20 10.25 2.02
N ARG A 212 -21.40 10.65 0.75
CA ARG A 212 -22.74 10.71 0.14
C ARG A 212 -23.43 9.36 0.10
N ASN A 213 -22.67 8.27 0.00
CA ASN A 213 -23.21 6.92 0.09
C ASN A 213 -23.45 6.47 1.55
N LEU A 214 -22.90 7.19 2.53
CA LEU A 214 -23.00 6.88 3.96
C LEU A 214 -23.87 7.92 4.65
N GLN A 215 -25.18 7.74 4.54
CA GLN A 215 -26.19 8.67 5.10
C GLN A 215 -26.05 8.95 6.62
N ASN A 216 -25.18 8.25 7.36
CA ASN A 216 -25.00 8.36 8.81
C ASN A 216 -23.54 8.61 9.28
N GLY A 217 -22.67 9.08 8.38
CA GLY A 217 -21.27 9.41 8.71
C GLY A 217 -20.34 8.20 8.82
N LEU A 218 -19.03 8.44 8.65
CA LEU A 218 -17.99 7.44 8.82
C LEU A 218 -17.88 7.00 10.29
N LYS A 219 -18.13 5.72 10.60
CA LYS A 219 -17.65 5.10 11.84
C LYS A 219 -16.51 4.14 11.49
N ILE A 220 -15.28 4.53 11.84
CA ILE A 220 -14.11 3.64 11.68
C ILE A 220 -14.27 2.50 12.69
N ASN A 221 -14.53 1.28 12.22
CA ASN A 221 -14.59 0.11 13.09
C ASN A 221 -13.18 -0.33 13.49
N ASN A 222 -12.71 0.16 14.65
CA ASN A 222 -11.39 -0.18 15.18
C ASN A 222 -11.31 -1.63 15.71
N SER A 223 -12.46 -2.25 16.02
CA SER A 223 -12.50 -3.55 16.72
C SER A 223 -11.89 -4.68 15.90
N VAL A 224 -12.05 -4.66 14.58
CA VAL A 224 -11.47 -5.66 13.67
C VAL A 224 -9.96 -5.54 13.61
N GLY A 225 -9.44 -4.31 13.48
CA GLY A 225 -7.98 -4.07 13.46
C GLY A 225 -7.30 -4.56 14.75
N ASP A 226 -7.93 -4.31 15.90
CA ASP A 226 -7.45 -4.79 17.19
C ASP A 226 -7.55 -6.32 17.33
N LEU A 227 -8.61 -6.92 16.80
CA LEU A 227 -8.83 -8.36 16.81
C LEU A 227 -7.82 -9.10 15.92
N VAL A 228 -7.60 -8.61 14.69
CA VAL A 228 -6.55 -9.09 13.77
C VAL A 228 -5.18 -8.96 14.44
N SER A 229 -4.87 -7.77 14.98
CA SER A 229 -3.58 -7.51 15.64
C SER A 229 -3.36 -8.45 16.83
N SER A 230 -4.38 -8.65 17.67
CA SER A 230 -4.34 -9.56 18.82
C SER A 230 -4.09 -11.01 18.40
N CYS A 231 -4.82 -11.46 17.38
CA CYS A 231 -4.73 -12.83 16.92
C CYS A 231 -3.41 -13.12 16.19
N LEU A 232 -2.89 -12.14 15.45
CA LEU A 232 -1.61 -12.26 14.78
C LEU A 232 -0.41 -12.10 15.72
N LYS A 233 -0.54 -11.73 17.00
CA LYS A 233 0.64 -11.55 17.89
C LYS A 233 1.62 -12.73 17.90
N LYS A 234 1.11 -13.95 17.66
CA LYS A 234 1.88 -15.20 17.66
C LYS A 234 1.94 -15.89 16.29
N TRP A 235 1.65 -15.18 15.21
CA TRP A 235 1.57 -15.78 13.86
C TRP A 235 2.84 -16.56 13.50
N HIS A 236 4.01 -16.04 13.88
CA HIS A 236 5.31 -16.67 13.68
C HIS A 236 5.46 -18.05 14.34
N GLU A 237 4.75 -18.33 15.45
CA GLU A 237 4.82 -19.61 16.18
C GLU A 237 4.21 -20.77 15.36
N PHE A 238 3.33 -20.45 14.41
CA PHE A 238 2.59 -21.42 13.60
C PHE A 238 3.02 -21.45 12.12
N GLY A 239 4.15 -20.80 11.80
CA GLY A 239 4.65 -20.63 10.44
C GLY A 239 4.06 -19.41 9.73
N CYS A 240 4.34 -19.26 8.44
CA CYS A 240 3.80 -18.15 7.62
C CYS A 240 2.36 -18.40 7.20
N LYS A 241 1.46 -18.65 8.16
CA LYS A 241 0.04 -18.91 7.91
C LYS A 241 -0.75 -17.61 7.74
N THR A 242 -1.86 -17.70 7.02
CA THR A 242 -2.72 -16.56 6.73
C THR A 242 -3.45 -16.10 8.01
N PRO A 243 -3.75 -14.80 8.17
CA PRO A 243 -4.62 -14.32 9.24
C PRO A 243 -5.98 -15.01 9.22
N PHE A 244 -6.48 -15.33 8.03
CA PHE A 244 -7.74 -16.02 7.86
C PHE A 244 -7.75 -17.40 8.53
N THR A 245 -6.78 -18.28 8.24
CA THR A 245 -6.78 -19.64 8.82
C THR A 245 -6.49 -19.63 10.32
N THR A 246 -5.62 -18.72 10.78
CA THR A 246 -5.20 -18.63 12.18
C THR A 246 -6.26 -17.97 13.07
N CYS A 247 -7.07 -17.08 12.49
CA CYS A 247 -8.01 -16.23 13.23
C CYS A 247 -9.47 -16.41 12.80
N PHE A 248 -9.77 -17.44 12.01
CA PHE A 248 -11.07 -17.65 11.39
C PHE A 248 -12.22 -17.55 12.39
N GLU A 249 -12.15 -18.27 13.52
CA GLU A 249 -13.24 -18.31 14.51
C GLU A 249 -13.54 -16.94 15.12
N LYS A 250 -12.52 -16.10 15.28
CA LYS A 250 -12.66 -14.76 15.85
C LYS A 250 -13.11 -13.78 14.77
N LEU A 251 -12.53 -13.86 13.56
CA LEU A 251 -12.82 -12.96 12.44
C LEU A 251 -14.23 -13.17 11.90
N SER A 252 -14.65 -14.42 11.70
CA SER A 252 -16.00 -14.79 11.21
C SER A 252 -17.13 -14.30 12.11
N LYS A 253 -16.84 -13.93 13.36
CA LYS A 253 -17.81 -13.41 14.35
C LYS A 253 -17.70 -11.90 14.57
N ALA A 254 -16.64 -11.25 14.07
CA ALA A 254 -16.29 -9.87 14.42
C ALA A 254 -16.91 -8.82 13.51
N ASP A 255 -17.24 -9.16 12.25
CA ASP A 255 -17.92 -8.31 11.27
C ASP A 255 -18.44 -9.16 10.08
N GLU A 256 -19.25 -8.57 9.20
CA GLU A 256 -19.69 -9.16 7.92
C GLU A 256 -18.52 -9.32 6.94
N TRP A 257 -17.64 -10.29 7.19
CA TRP A 257 -16.62 -10.69 6.23
C TRP A 257 -17.28 -11.33 5.01
N ILE A 258 -17.00 -10.79 3.82
CA ILE A 258 -17.24 -11.54 2.59
C ILE A 258 -16.09 -12.52 2.45
N ILE A 259 -16.34 -13.72 2.95
CA ILE A 259 -15.45 -14.85 2.77
C ILE A 259 -15.76 -15.39 1.38
N SER A 260 -14.72 -15.57 0.57
CA SER A 260 -14.66 -16.21 -0.76
C SER A 260 -15.44 -17.53 -0.95
N ASN A 261 -16.17 -18.01 0.03
CA ASN A 261 -16.96 -19.23 -0.06
C ASN A 261 -18.39 -18.95 -0.54
N SER A 262 -18.83 -17.69 -0.62
CA SER A 262 -20.13 -17.29 -1.20
C SER A 262 -20.03 -16.67 -2.60
N SER A 263 -18.82 -16.52 -3.13
CA SER A 263 -18.47 -16.11 -4.50
C SER A 263 -17.11 -16.75 -4.79
N PRO A 264 -16.85 -17.38 -5.95
CA PRO A 264 -15.68 -18.25 -6.20
C PRO A 264 -14.29 -17.56 -6.18
N TYR A 265 -14.15 -16.44 -5.47
CA TYR A 265 -13.09 -15.46 -5.60
C TYR A 265 -12.60 -14.98 -4.23
N THR A 266 -11.27 -15.01 -4.03
CA THR A 266 -10.63 -14.53 -2.82
C THR A 266 -10.19 -13.08 -2.97
N VAL A 267 -10.56 -12.24 -2.00
CA VAL A 267 -9.90 -10.94 -1.77
C VAL A 267 -8.81 -11.17 -0.72
N LEU A 268 -7.56 -10.95 -1.11
CA LEU A 268 -6.39 -10.94 -0.23
C LEU A 268 -6.24 -9.59 0.47
#